data_AF-A0A927UTI3-F1
#
_entry.id   AF-A0A927UTI3-F1
#
_cell.length_a   1.000
_cell.length_b   1.000
_cell.length_c   1.000
_cell.angle_alpha   90.00
_cell.angle_beta   90.00
_cell.angle_gamma   90.00
#
_symmetry.space_group_name_H-M   'P 1'
#
loop_
_entity.id
_entity.type
_entity.pdbx_description
1 polymer ?
#
loop_
_entity_poly.entity_id
_entity_poly.type
_entity_poly.pdbx_seq_one_letter_code
_entity_poly.pdbx_strand_id
1 'polypeptide(L)'
;MKEKMTNNLSLKLLSLFIALVVWVVIVNVEDPTVSKTIKGINVEVINENAISEAGKCYVLDSDGQVDIRVRAPKSVADMLKASDFTAIADLSKYSITNTVPVEVSFSSNRNFSKDPEIVYGDKNNINIILDDYVTREFDVSLGIKGNTTDGYYVSKEQIVMDTSKVKVSGPETTLNNISRVAITVDVSDVKEETSMIAKIRVLDNNAKEIVSDRVTYNRDSINVTIKPLIKKEIPIKIVTEGKPRKEYSVNNSKCNINSIIIVGDKESVDSMKVIELKVDITDKKKALKKEFDLSQYISSNVIMISKETNAIVEIDFKKMIKREISFKANDIEFRNIKTGFLNKFDSDRILTVQLKGLEQYIENISIEELKPYIDLKSLKTGKHKMKVMFENTNNITVTKNAYLEIDIEDSKKVEEEPTVPEQIESTEIEPTATATSLPEEENIEQ
;
A
#
# COMPACT_ATOMS: atom_id res chain seq x y z
N MET A 1 -42.42 -44.13 81.43
CA MET A 1 -41.45 -42.99 81.42
C MET A 1 -42.06 -41.64 81.02
N LYS A 2 -43.29 -41.56 80.46
CA LYS A 2 -43.90 -40.31 79.98
C LYS A 2 -44.52 -39.39 81.05
N GLU A 3 -44.74 -39.85 82.29
CA GLU A 3 -45.38 -39.01 83.33
C GLU A 3 -44.42 -38.22 84.23
N LYS A 4 -43.09 -38.45 84.16
CA LYS A 4 -42.13 -37.62 84.91
C LYS A 4 -41.74 -36.31 84.20
N MET A 5 -42.05 -36.18 82.90
CA MET A 5 -41.75 -34.96 82.14
C MET A 5 -42.85 -33.88 82.23
N THR A 6 -44.12 -34.25 82.48
CA THR A 6 -45.26 -33.31 82.44
C THR A 6 -45.77 -32.83 83.80
N ASN A 7 -45.37 -33.46 84.90
CA ASN A 7 -45.73 -32.95 86.23
C ASN A 7 -44.87 -31.73 86.57
N ASN A 8 -45.50 -30.67 87.09
CA ASN A 8 -44.90 -29.33 87.28
C ASN A 8 -44.38 -28.68 85.99
N LEU A 9 -45.01 -28.95 84.83
CA LEU A 9 -44.61 -28.36 83.55
C LEU A 9 -44.57 -26.82 83.60
N SER A 10 -45.53 -26.18 84.30
CA SER A 10 -45.57 -24.73 84.51
C SER A 10 -44.38 -24.21 85.30
N LEU A 11 -44.01 -24.87 86.40
CA LEU A 11 -42.84 -24.55 87.23
C LEU A 11 -41.52 -24.81 86.49
N LYS A 12 -41.45 -25.85 85.65
CA LYS A 12 -40.28 -26.13 84.80
C LYS A 12 -40.14 -25.12 83.67
N LEU A 13 -41.23 -24.72 83.01
CA LEU A 13 -41.23 -23.62 82.04
C LEU A 13 -40.84 -22.29 82.70
N LEU A 14 -41.37 -22.02 83.90
CA LEU A 14 -41.05 -20.81 84.65
C LEU A 14 -39.57 -20.78 85.07
N SER A 15 -39.03 -21.91 85.53
CA SER A 15 -37.60 -22.04 85.85
C SER A 15 -36.71 -21.84 84.62
N LEU A 16 -37.11 -22.40 83.46
CA LEU A 16 -36.42 -22.18 82.19
C LEU A 16 -36.49 -20.71 81.75
N PHE A 17 -37.64 -20.07 81.93
CA PHE A 17 -37.84 -18.66 81.61
C PHE A 17 -36.99 -17.76 82.50
N ILE A 18 -36.95 -18.01 83.81
CA ILE A 18 -36.09 -17.27 84.74
C ILE A 18 -34.61 -17.49 84.41
N ALA A 19 -34.20 -18.73 84.11
CA ALA A 19 -32.83 -19.01 83.68
C ALA A 19 -32.47 -18.26 82.38
N LEU A 20 -33.41 -18.16 81.44
CA LEU A 20 -33.23 -17.40 80.19
C LEU A 20 -33.14 -15.89 80.45
N VAL A 21 -33.98 -15.34 81.33
CA VAL A 21 -33.90 -13.91 81.73
C VAL A 21 -32.58 -13.61 82.43
N VAL A 22 -32.14 -14.46 83.37
CA VAL A 22 -30.85 -14.30 84.06
C VAL A 22 -29.69 -14.41 83.07
N TRP A 23 -29.74 -15.36 82.13
CA TRP A 23 -28.75 -15.48 81.07
C TRP A 23 -28.70 -14.22 80.18
N VAL A 24 -29.86 -13.67 79.78
CA VAL A 24 -29.95 -12.41 79.02
C VAL A 24 -29.40 -11.22 79.81
N VAL A 25 -29.66 -11.14 81.12
CA VAL A 25 -29.15 -10.08 82.00
C VAL A 25 -27.64 -10.17 82.14
N ILE A 26 -27.06 -11.36 82.37
CA ILE A 26 -25.61 -11.54 82.47
C ILE A 26 -24.93 -11.14 81.14
N VAL A 27 -25.50 -11.54 80.00
CA VAL A 27 -24.93 -11.23 78.68
C VAL A 27 -25.05 -9.75 78.31
N ASN A 28 -26.07 -9.04 78.81
CA ASN A 28 -26.32 -7.63 78.44
C ASN A 28 -25.91 -6.60 79.50
N VAL A 29 -25.88 -6.93 80.78
CA VAL A 29 -25.61 -5.96 81.87
C VAL A 29 -24.14 -5.99 82.30
N GLU A 30 -23.45 -7.13 82.19
CA GLU A 30 -22.02 -7.20 82.54
C GLU A 30 -21.08 -6.86 81.37
N ASP A 31 -21.61 -6.66 80.16
CA ASP A 31 -20.88 -6.30 78.92
C ASP A 31 -19.44 -6.87 78.89
N PRO A 32 -19.29 -8.21 78.86
CA PRO A 32 -18.02 -8.85 79.16
C PRO A 32 -16.93 -8.41 78.17
N THR A 33 -15.69 -8.32 78.64
CA THR A 33 -14.55 -8.04 77.76
C THR A 33 -14.31 -9.24 76.85
N VAL A 34 -14.53 -9.07 75.55
CA VAL A 34 -14.31 -10.09 74.52
C VAL A 34 -13.08 -9.75 73.68
N SER A 35 -12.48 -10.76 73.06
CA SER A 35 -11.43 -10.55 72.06
C SER A 35 -12.00 -10.73 70.65
N LYS A 36 -11.81 -9.74 69.78
CA LYS A 36 -12.22 -9.77 68.38
C LYS A 36 -11.01 -9.54 67.47
N THR A 37 -10.93 -10.27 66.37
CA THR A 37 -9.92 -10.01 65.33
C THR A 37 -10.49 -9.01 64.33
N ILE A 38 -9.81 -7.89 64.15
CA ILE A 38 -10.10 -6.91 63.10
C ILE A 38 -9.12 -7.19 61.96
N LYS A 39 -9.65 -7.45 60.77
CA LYS A 39 -8.87 -7.83 59.61
C LYS A 39 -8.82 -6.72 58.57
N GLY A 40 -7.75 -6.71 57.77
CA GLY A 40 -7.65 -5.86 56.60
C GLY A 40 -7.50 -4.37 56.90
N ILE A 41 -6.69 -4.03 57.91
CA ILE A 41 -6.34 -2.63 58.19
C ILE A 41 -5.23 -2.24 57.21
N ASN A 42 -5.50 -1.24 56.36
CA ASN A 42 -4.51 -0.72 55.43
C ASN A 42 -3.37 -0.04 56.20
N VAL A 43 -2.14 -0.41 55.85
CA VAL A 43 -0.94 0.15 56.44
C VAL A 43 -0.51 1.38 55.65
N GLU A 44 -0.40 2.50 56.34
CA GLU A 44 0.23 3.71 55.82
C GLU A 44 1.74 3.61 56.04
N VAL A 45 2.51 3.80 54.98
CA VAL A 45 3.97 3.77 55.05
C VAL A 45 4.47 5.21 55.20
N ILE A 46 5.34 5.44 56.18
CA ILE A 46 5.94 6.75 56.42
C ILE A 46 7.47 6.66 56.37
N ASN A 47 8.12 7.82 56.27
CA ASN A 47 9.58 7.95 56.21
C ASN A 47 10.22 7.16 55.07
N GLU A 48 9.53 7.09 53.92
CA GLU A 48 10.05 6.46 52.69
C GLU A 48 11.42 7.02 52.27
N ASN A 49 11.72 8.26 52.65
CA ASN A 49 13.01 8.92 52.47
C ASN A 49 14.19 8.12 53.04
N ALA A 50 14.00 7.35 54.12
CA ALA A 50 15.05 6.52 54.71
C ALA A 50 15.60 5.46 53.73
N ILE A 51 14.77 5.03 52.78
CA ILE A 51 15.15 4.09 51.73
C ILE A 51 15.61 4.84 50.48
N SER A 52 14.93 5.92 50.08
CA SER A 52 15.26 6.66 48.85
C SER A 52 16.54 7.48 48.94
N GLU A 53 16.93 7.99 50.12
CA GLU A 53 18.23 8.64 50.36
C GLU A 53 19.41 7.69 50.16
N ALA A 54 19.19 6.39 50.39
CA ALA A 54 20.18 5.34 50.11
C ALA A 54 20.19 4.93 48.62
N GLY A 55 19.43 5.60 47.74
CA GLY A 55 19.31 5.27 46.33
C GLY A 55 18.52 3.98 46.06
N LYS A 56 17.67 3.56 47.00
CA LYS A 56 16.88 2.32 46.92
C LYS A 56 15.39 2.62 46.82
N CYS A 57 14.63 1.62 46.45
CA CYS A 57 13.17 1.61 46.52
C CYS A 57 12.68 0.32 47.19
N TYR A 58 11.41 0.27 47.57
CA TYR A 58 10.83 -0.87 48.28
C TYR A 58 9.53 -1.35 47.63
N VAL A 59 9.30 -2.67 47.62
CA VAL A 59 8.04 -3.32 47.24
C VAL A 59 7.48 -4.00 48.49
N LEU A 60 6.17 -3.89 48.74
CA LEU A 60 5.53 -4.67 49.80
C LEU A 60 5.36 -6.11 49.31
N ASP A 61 5.79 -7.08 50.10
CA ASP A 61 5.66 -8.51 49.80
C ASP A 61 4.20 -9.03 49.98
N SER A 62 3.34 -8.20 50.58
CA SER A 62 1.92 -8.47 50.81
C SER A 62 1.05 -7.28 50.42
N ASP A 63 -0.28 -7.45 50.44
CA ASP A 63 -1.29 -6.44 50.08
C ASP A 63 -1.31 -5.17 50.97
N GLY A 64 -0.28 -4.95 51.79
CA GLY A 64 -0.16 -3.77 52.66
C GLY A 64 -1.22 -3.73 53.76
N GLN A 65 -1.71 -4.90 54.20
CA GLN A 65 -2.74 -5.02 55.23
C GLN A 65 -2.26 -5.82 56.43
N VAL A 66 -2.72 -5.43 57.61
CA VAL A 66 -2.48 -6.14 58.87
C VAL A 66 -3.77 -6.50 59.60
N ASP A 67 -3.70 -7.59 60.36
CA ASP A 67 -4.78 -8.08 61.21
C ASP A 67 -4.38 -7.89 62.68
N ILE A 68 -5.26 -7.28 63.48
CA ILE A 68 -5.03 -7.08 64.92
C ILE A 68 -6.09 -7.83 65.74
N ARG A 69 -5.75 -8.18 66.99
CA ARG A 69 -6.76 -8.56 67.97
C ARG A 69 -7.03 -7.38 68.90
N VAL A 70 -8.28 -7.17 69.25
CA VAL A 70 -8.68 -6.10 70.17
C VAL A 70 -9.46 -6.72 71.33
N ARG A 71 -9.22 -6.22 72.53
CA ARG A 71 -10.00 -6.53 73.73
C ARG A 71 -10.83 -5.32 74.12
N ALA A 72 -12.14 -5.50 74.11
CA ALA A 72 -13.08 -4.44 74.49
C ALA A 72 -14.35 -5.07 75.06
N PRO A 73 -15.17 -4.31 75.81
CA PRO A 73 -16.53 -4.72 76.12
C PRO A 73 -17.26 -5.15 74.84
N LYS A 74 -18.08 -6.19 74.92
CA LYS A 74 -18.76 -6.80 73.77
C LYS A 74 -19.50 -5.77 72.91
N SER A 75 -20.19 -4.82 73.55
CA SER A 75 -20.89 -3.72 72.86
C SER A 75 -19.96 -2.87 71.98
N VAL A 76 -18.75 -2.57 72.47
CA VAL A 76 -17.72 -1.82 71.75
C VAL A 76 -17.10 -2.69 70.66
N ALA A 77 -16.71 -3.93 71.00
CA ALA A 77 -16.06 -4.85 70.07
C ALA A 77 -16.91 -5.11 68.81
N ASP A 78 -18.24 -5.26 68.97
CA ASP A 78 -19.14 -5.50 67.84
C ASP A 78 -19.22 -4.30 66.88
N MET A 79 -19.02 -3.07 67.37
CA MET A 79 -19.05 -1.83 66.59
C MET A 79 -17.73 -1.46 65.90
N LEU A 80 -16.60 -2.04 66.33
CA LEU A 80 -15.28 -1.77 65.77
C LEU A 80 -15.14 -2.30 64.34
N LYS A 81 -14.60 -1.45 63.46
CA LYS A 81 -14.28 -1.75 62.06
C LYS A 81 -12.81 -1.46 61.78
N ALA A 82 -12.28 -1.97 60.66
CA ALA A 82 -10.91 -1.69 60.24
C ALA A 82 -10.62 -0.18 60.10
N SER A 83 -11.61 0.61 59.67
CA SER A 83 -11.51 2.08 59.52
C SER A 83 -11.37 2.85 60.85
N ASP A 84 -11.59 2.20 61.99
CA ASP A 84 -11.44 2.80 63.32
C ASP A 84 -9.98 2.75 63.82
N PHE A 85 -9.08 2.17 63.04
CA PHE A 85 -7.67 1.99 63.36
C PHE A 85 -6.79 2.61 62.29
N THR A 86 -5.66 3.17 62.71
CA THR A 86 -4.58 3.62 61.83
C THR A 86 -3.39 2.69 62.06
N ALA A 87 -2.88 2.08 60.99
CA ALA A 87 -1.69 1.25 61.02
C ALA A 87 -0.57 1.99 60.29
N ILE A 88 0.56 2.22 60.97
CA ILE A 88 1.70 2.96 60.44
C ILE A 88 2.92 2.05 60.39
N ALA A 89 3.55 1.94 59.23
CA ALA A 89 4.85 1.32 59.06
C ALA A 89 5.93 2.39 58.84
N ASP A 90 6.86 2.48 59.78
CA ASP A 90 7.95 3.44 59.73
C ASP A 90 9.19 2.82 59.07
N LEU A 91 9.47 3.22 57.83
CA LEU A 91 10.62 2.71 57.08
C LEU A 91 11.97 3.14 57.65
N SER A 92 12.04 4.08 58.60
CA SER A 92 13.28 4.35 59.32
C SER A 92 13.69 3.23 60.29
N LYS A 93 12.72 2.37 60.68
CA LYS A 93 12.90 1.28 61.66
C LYS A 93 12.98 -0.11 61.02
N TYR A 94 13.19 -0.20 59.70
CA TYR A 94 13.30 -1.49 59.02
C TYR A 94 14.47 -2.33 59.57
N SER A 95 14.25 -3.63 59.70
CA SER A 95 15.25 -4.58 60.20
C SER A 95 16.23 -5.02 59.12
N ILE A 96 17.32 -5.67 59.54
CA ILE A 96 18.29 -6.35 58.65
C ILE A 96 17.62 -7.42 57.78
N THR A 97 16.49 -7.98 58.23
CA THR A 97 15.70 -8.98 57.49
C THR A 97 14.65 -8.35 56.57
N ASN A 98 14.76 -7.04 56.28
CA ASN A 98 13.80 -6.26 55.49
C ASN A 98 12.36 -6.38 56.00
N THR A 99 12.22 -6.29 57.32
CA THR A 99 10.93 -6.34 58.00
C THR A 99 10.68 -5.02 58.71
N VAL A 100 9.49 -4.45 58.55
CA VAL A 100 9.11 -3.18 59.17
C VAL A 100 8.03 -3.45 60.22
N PRO A 101 8.23 -3.02 61.48
CA PRO A 101 7.19 -3.12 62.49
C PRO A 101 6.05 -2.15 62.17
N VAL A 102 4.82 -2.64 62.31
CA VAL A 102 3.60 -1.86 62.15
C VAL A 102 3.07 -1.48 63.52
N GLU A 103 2.97 -0.19 63.76
CA GLU A 103 2.35 0.38 64.95
C GLU A 103 0.88 0.66 64.64
N VAL A 104 -0.04 0.09 65.42
CA VAL A 104 -1.48 0.27 65.21
C VAL A 104 -2.07 1.07 66.36
N SER A 105 -2.70 2.19 66.04
CA SER A 105 -3.39 3.05 67.00
C SER A 105 -4.90 3.05 66.74
N PHE A 106 -5.65 3.26 67.81
CA PHE A 106 -7.08 3.49 67.73
C PHE A 106 -7.33 4.97 67.40
N SER A 107 -8.05 5.25 66.32
CA SER A 107 -8.17 6.59 65.74
C SER A 107 -9.63 6.99 65.48
N SER A 108 -10.60 6.32 66.12
CA SER A 108 -12.02 6.59 65.93
C SER A 108 -12.48 7.82 66.71
N ASN A 109 -13.25 8.71 66.08
CA ASN A 109 -13.88 9.88 66.73
C ASN A 109 -15.15 9.54 67.53
N ARG A 110 -15.43 8.26 67.79
CA ARG A 110 -16.61 7.82 68.53
C ARG A 110 -16.31 7.82 70.03
N ASN A 111 -17.22 8.37 70.83
CA ASN A 111 -17.09 8.39 72.29
C ASN A 111 -17.37 7.00 72.87
N PHE A 112 -16.32 6.24 73.16
CA PHE A 112 -16.41 4.98 73.90
C PHE A 112 -16.16 5.22 75.39
N SER A 113 -16.81 4.44 76.26
CA SER A 113 -16.59 4.55 77.72
C SER A 113 -15.20 4.09 78.15
N LYS A 114 -14.51 3.30 77.32
CA LYS A 114 -13.12 2.88 77.44
C LYS A 114 -12.60 2.52 76.05
N ASP A 115 -11.41 3.01 75.72
CA ASP A 115 -10.76 2.67 74.45
C ASP A 115 -10.45 1.16 74.38
N PRO A 116 -10.58 0.54 73.19
CA PRO A 116 -10.24 -0.86 73.01
C PRO A 116 -8.74 -1.08 73.26
N GLU A 117 -8.41 -2.12 74.02
CA GLU A 117 -7.02 -2.54 74.21
C GLU A 117 -6.57 -3.31 72.96
N ILE A 118 -5.58 -2.77 72.25
CA ILE A 118 -5.00 -3.43 71.09
C ILE A 118 -4.06 -4.52 71.58
N VAL A 119 -4.41 -5.77 71.28
CA VAL A 119 -3.58 -6.95 71.54
C VAL A 119 -2.98 -7.38 70.21
N TYR A 120 -1.72 -7.03 70.03
CA TYR A 120 -0.96 -7.42 68.85
C TYR A 120 -1.00 -8.93 68.61
N GLY A 121 -1.20 -9.33 67.35
CA GLY A 121 -1.18 -10.71 66.90
C GLY A 121 0.22 -11.16 66.46
N ASP A 122 0.33 -12.38 65.94
CA ASP A 122 1.62 -12.97 65.50
C ASP A 122 2.22 -12.31 64.23
N LYS A 123 1.51 -11.36 63.60
CA LYS A 123 1.89 -10.72 62.33
C LYS A 123 1.79 -9.18 62.38
N ASN A 124 2.62 -8.56 63.22
CA ASN A 124 2.74 -7.10 63.32
C ASN A 124 3.74 -6.48 62.33
N ASN A 125 4.27 -7.29 61.44
CA ASN A 125 5.43 -6.94 60.66
C ASN A 125 5.04 -7.06 59.19
N ILE A 126 5.41 -6.05 58.40
CA ILE A 126 5.33 -6.14 56.94
C ILE A 126 6.72 -6.45 56.40
N ASN A 127 6.78 -7.34 55.42
CA ASN A 127 8.00 -7.60 54.69
C ASN A 127 8.10 -6.61 53.53
N ILE A 128 9.30 -6.06 53.37
CA ILE A 128 9.64 -5.21 52.23
C ILE A 128 10.71 -5.91 51.41
N ILE A 129 10.64 -5.76 50.09
CA ILE A 129 11.69 -6.17 49.16
C ILE A 129 12.38 -4.90 48.74
N LEU A 130 13.66 -4.77 49.08
CA LEU A 130 14.49 -3.65 48.65
C LEU A 130 15.06 -3.92 47.26
N ASP A 131 15.03 -2.89 46.42
CA ASP A 131 15.64 -2.90 45.09
C ASP A 131 16.39 -1.58 44.87
N ASP A 132 17.44 -1.60 44.07
CA ASP A 132 18.20 -0.40 43.75
C ASP A 132 17.40 0.49 42.80
N TYR A 133 17.31 1.79 43.10
CA TYR A 133 16.63 2.75 42.23
C TYR A 133 17.66 3.38 41.30
N VAL A 134 17.73 2.87 40.08
CA VAL A 134 18.76 3.25 39.11
C VAL A 134 18.16 3.96 37.90
N THR A 135 18.97 4.81 37.27
CA THR A 135 18.64 5.45 36.00
C THR A 135 19.50 4.83 34.90
N ARG A 136 18.86 4.37 33.82
CA ARG A 136 19.54 3.85 32.63
C ARG A 136 19.09 4.58 31.38
N GLU A 137 20.02 4.70 30.43
CA GLU A 137 19.77 5.32 29.13
C GLU A 137 19.48 4.24 28.10
N PHE A 138 18.40 4.41 27.35
CA PHE A 138 17.95 3.46 26.33
C PHE A 138 17.82 4.16 24.98
N ASP A 139 18.22 3.47 23.92
CA ASP A 139 17.96 3.90 22.54
C ASP A 139 16.48 3.71 22.21
N VAL A 140 15.92 4.70 21.52
CA VAL A 140 14.50 4.71 21.14
C VAL A 140 14.33 4.01 19.80
N SER A 141 13.52 2.96 19.80
CA SER A 141 13.11 2.26 18.60
C SER A 141 11.89 2.92 17.94
N LEU A 142 12.01 3.29 16.67
CA LEU A 142 10.92 3.84 15.88
C LEU A 142 10.07 2.74 15.22
N GLY A 143 8.79 2.72 15.55
CA GLY A 143 7.75 1.96 14.86
C GLY A 143 6.94 2.87 13.94
N ILE A 144 6.68 2.40 12.72
CA ILE A 144 5.79 3.06 11.76
C ILE A 144 4.48 2.28 11.72
N LYS A 145 3.36 2.98 11.82
CA LYS A 145 2.00 2.43 11.73
C LYS A 145 1.28 3.04 10.54
N GLY A 146 0.44 2.25 9.88
CA GLY A 146 -0.36 2.69 8.75
C GLY A 146 0.36 2.54 7.40
N ASN A 147 -0.36 2.86 6.33
CA ASN A 147 0.17 2.86 4.97
C ASN A 147 0.31 4.31 4.53
N THR A 148 1.43 4.66 3.89
CA THR A 148 1.64 5.99 3.34
C THR A 148 0.55 6.35 2.34
N THR A 149 0.12 7.61 2.33
CA THR A 149 -0.86 8.08 1.35
C THR A 149 -0.39 7.85 -0.09
N ASP A 150 -1.31 7.55 -1.01
CA ASP A 150 -1.02 7.39 -2.43
C ASP A 150 -0.27 8.60 -3.00
N GLY A 151 0.78 8.33 -3.78
CA GLY A 151 1.68 9.35 -4.32
C GLY A 151 2.77 9.81 -3.35
N TYR A 152 2.81 9.29 -2.12
CA TYR A 152 3.83 9.61 -1.12
C TYR A 152 4.57 8.35 -0.65
N TYR A 153 5.74 8.58 -0.06
CA TYR A 153 6.58 7.55 0.52
C TYR A 153 7.25 8.07 1.80
N VAL A 154 7.20 7.25 2.85
CA VAL A 154 7.84 7.51 4.15
C VAL A 154 8.51 6.23 4.60
N SER A 155 9.82 6.28 4.83
CA SER A 155 10.57 5.25 5.52
C SER A 155 11.23 5.83 6.78
N LYS A 156 12.05 5.05 7.47
CA LYS A 156 12.65 5.46 8.75
C LYS A 156 13.60 6.65 8.58
N GLU A 157 14.22 6.78 7.42
CA GLU A 157 15.18 7.82 7.09
C GLU A 157 14.53 9.22 6.98
N GLN A 158 13.21 9.27 6.77
CA GLN A 158 12.41 10.49 6.62
C GLN A 158 11.82 10.96 7.95
N ILE A 159 12.06 10.21 9.02
CA ILE A 159 11.52 10.47 10.33
C ILE A 159 12.67 10.89 11.24
N VAL A 160 12.66 12.17 11.61
CA VAL A 160 13.65 12.76 12.51
C VAL A 160 13.06 12.88 13.90
N MET A 161 13.72 12.28 14.88
CA MET A 161 13.35 12.40 16.28
C MET A 161 14.19 13.51 16.93
N ASP A 162 13.59 14.32 17.80
CA ASP A 162 14.32 15.33 18.57
C ASP A 162 15.37 14.73 19.53
N THR A 163 15.18 13.46 19.91
CA THR A 163 16.14 12.63 20.63
C THR A 163 16.10 11.19 20.14
N SER A 164 17.25 10.53 20.10
CA SER A 164 17.35 9.09 19.87
C SER A 164 17.42 8.30 21.18
N LYS A 165 17.45 8.98 22.34
CA LYS A 165 17.68 8.36 23.65
C LYS A 165 16.77 8.92 24.73
N VAL A 166 16.39 8.05 25.66
CA VAL A 166 15.55 8.36 26.83
C VAL A 166 16.18 7.77 28.08
N LYS A 167 16.08 8.51 29.19
CA LYS A 167 16.49 8.02 30.51
C LYS A 167 15.27 7.50 31.24
N VAL A 168 15.34 6.24 31.64
CA VAL A 168 14.31 5.54 32.40
C VAL A 168 14.88 5.28 33.79
N SER A 169 14.14 5.67 34.83
CA SER A 169 14.51 5.43 36.23
C SER A 169 13.48 4.55 36.91
N GLY A 170 13.93 3.63 37.74
CA GLY A 170 13.05 2.68 38.41
C GLY A 170 13.82 1.61 39.16
N PRO A 171 13.11 0.62 39.73
CA PRO A 171 13.73 -0.54 40.36
C PRO A 171 14.63 -1.29 39.37
N GLU A 172 15.85 -1.63 39.77
CA GLU A 172 16.83 -2.30 38.91
C GLU A 172 16.29 -3.60 38.31
N THR A 173 15.54 -4.39 39.09
CA THR A 173 14.89 -5.61 38.59
C THR A 173 13.90 -5.33 37.45
N THR A 174 13.16 -4.22 37.53
CA THR A 174 12.23 -3.79 36.49
C THR A 174 13.00 -3.31 35.26
N LEU A 175 14.05 -2.52 35.44
CA LEU A 175 14.91 -2.02 34.36
C LEU A 175 15.66 -3.15 33.63
N ASN A 176 16.03 -4.22 34.33
CA ASN A 176 16.63 -5.43 33.73
C ASN A 176 15.65 -6.20 32.83
N ASN A 177 14.35 -6.08 33.08
CA ASN A 177 13.31 -6.71 32.27
C ASN A 177 12.91 -5.89 31.03
N ILE A 178 13.40 -4.65 30.91
CA ILE A 178 13.17 -3.81 29.74
C ILE A 178 13.92 -4.39 28.55
N SER A 179 13.17 -4.76 27.51
CA SER A 179 13.74 -5.20 26.24
C SER A 179 14.02 -4.03 25.32
N ARG A 180 13.08 -3.09 25.20
CA ARG A 180 13.22 -1.91 24.34
C ARG A 180 12.33 -0.76 24.78
N VAL A 181 12.80 0.45 24.50
CA VAL A 181 11.99 1.67 24.54
C VAL A 181 11.56 1.98 23.11
N ALA A 182 10.28 2.18 22.88
CA ALA A 182 9.73 2.36 21.55
C ALA A 182 8.74 3.52 21.47
N ILE A 183 8.69 4.14 20.30
CA ILE A 183 7.64 5.06 19.90
C ILE A 183 6.96 4.55 18.63
N THR A 184 5.69 4.87 18.46
CA THR A 184 4.95 4.53 17.24
C THR A 184 4.40 5.79 16.61
N VAL A 185 4.65 5.95 15.31
CA VAL A 185 4.22 7.10 14.51
C VAL A 185 3.28 6.63 13.41
N ASP A 186 2.14 7.29 13.24
CA ASP A 186 1.18 6.98 12.19
C ASP A 186 1.45 7.86 10.96
N VAL A 187 1.68 7.23 9.80
CA VAL A 187 2.04 7.92 8.56
C VAL A 187 0.89 7.98 7.55
N SER A 188 -0.31 7.56 7.93
CA SER A 188 -1.42 7.35 6.99
C SER A 188 -1.86 8.61 6.25
N ASP A 189 -1.81 9.77 6.92
CA ASP A 189 -2.31 11.05 6.40
C ASP A 189 -1.19 12.06 6.07
N VAL A 190 0.07 11.60 6.03
CA VAL A 190 1.24 12.48 5.85
C VAL A 190 1.49 12.74 4.37
N LYS A 191 1.18 13.97 3.93
CA LYS A 191 1.42 14.46 2.56
C LYS A 191 2.44 15.60 2.48
N GLU A 192 2.68 16.27 3.59
CA GLU A 192 3.62 17.37 3.71
C GLU A 192 4.45 17.19 4.97
N GLU A 193 5.51 17.99 5.10
CA GLU A 193 6.34 17.97 6.30
C GLU A 193 5.50 18.33 7.52
N THR A 194 5.49 17.45 8.52
CA THR A 194 4.66 17.61 9.71
C THR A 194 5.41 17.16 10.96
N SER A 195 5.07 17.76 12.09
CA SER A 195 5.61 17.39 13.40
C SER A 195 4.51 16.81 14.29
N MET A 196 4.81 15.69 14.94
CA MET A 196 3.89 14.95 15.79
C MET A 196 4.56 14.59 17.12
N ILE A 197 3.76 14.54 18.18
CA ILE A 197 4.23 14.10 19.50
C ILE A 197 3.94 12.61 19.64
N ALA A 198 5.00 11.80 19.75
CA ALA A 198 4.90 10.36 19.92
C ALA A 198 5.14 9.98 21.39
N LYS A 199 4.21 9.24 21.99
CA LYS A 199 4.31 8.79 23.39
C LYS A 199 5.34 7.66 23.50
N ILE A 200 6.22 7.75 24.50
CA ILE A 200 7.19 6.70 24.82
C ILE A 200 6.49 5.51 25.45
N ARG A 201 6.87 4.31 25.04
CA ARG A 201 6.45 3.04 25.63
C ARG A 201 7.64 2.17 25.94
N VAL A 202 7.65 1.57 27.11
CA VAL A 202 8.68 0.61 27.53
C VAL A 202 8.10 -0.78 27.39
N LEU A 203 8.80 -1.64 26.68
CA LEU A 203 8.37 -3.00 26.38
C LEU A 203 9.29 -4.01 27.06
N ASP A 204 8.69 -5.03 27.67
CA ASP A 204 9.41 -6.18 28.22
C ASP A 204 9.87 -7.16 27.12
N ASN A 205 10.54 -8.24 27.52
CA ASN A 205 11.00 -9.30 26.61
C ASN A 205 9.89 -10.03 25.85
N ASN A 206 8.63 -9.91 26.28
CA ASN A 206 7.45 -10.48 25.62
C ASN A 206 6.72 -9.44 24.74
N ALA A 207 7.33 -8.27 24.51
CA ALA A 207 6.73 -7.13 23.83
C ALA A 207 5.47 -6.56 24.51
N LYS A 208 5.30 -6.80 25.81
CA LYS A 208 4.22 -6.22 26.62
C LYS A 208 4.67 -4.89 27.20
N GLU A 209 3.77 -3.92 27.22
CA GLU A 209 4.01 -2.62 27.81
C GLU A 209 4.15 -2.72 29.34
N ILE A 210 5.26 -2.20 29.87
CA ILE A 210 5.51 -2.09 31.30
C ILE A 210 4.85 -0.81 31.78
N VAL A 211 3.70 -0.95 32.46
CA VAL A 211 3.00 0.16 33.11
C VAL A 211 3.22 0.02 34.62
N SER A 212 4.06 0.89 35.18
CA SER A 212 4.31 0.97 36.62
C SER A 212 4.45 2.44 37.02
N ASP A 213 3.82 2.79 38.14
CA ASP A 213 3.93 4.05 38.86
C ASP A 213 5.34 4.34 39.39
N ARG A 214 6.19 3.31 39.48
CA ARG A 214 7.56 3.39 40.00
C ARG A 214 8.61 3.59 38.91
N VAL A 215 8.21 3.52 37.65
CA VAL A 215 9.07 3.79 36.49
C VAL A 215 8.82 5.22 36.04
N THR A 216 9.87 6.03 36.08
CA THR A 216 9.82 7.43 35.66
C THR A 216 10.70 7.66 34.44
N TYR A 217 10.31 8.65 33.65
CA TYR A 217 11.00 9.03 32.42
C TYR A 217 11.51 10.46 32.54
N ASN A 218 12.65 10.77 31.94
CA ASN A 218 13.05 12.17 31.80
C ASN A 218 12.14 12.96 30.84
N ARG A 219 11.30 12.28 30.07
CA ARG A 219 10.25 12.82 29.19
C ARG A 219 9.23 11.72 28.87
N ASP A 220 7.96 12.09 28.74
CA ASP A 220 6.89 11.12 28.41
C ASP A 220 6.66 10.94 26.91
N SER A 221 7.20 11.86 26.11
CA SER A 221 7.03 11.89 24.67
C SER A 221 8.27 12.42 23.95
N ILE A 222 8.29 12.15 22.64
CA ILE A 222 9.35 12.56 21.71
C ILE A 222 8.67 13.32 20.58
N ASN A 223 9.23 14.47 20.23
CA ASN A 223 8.77 15.22 19.08
C ASN A 223 9.39 14.63 17.82
N VAL A 224 8.55 14.31 16.85
CA VAL A 224 8.95 13.62 15.63
C VAL A 224 8.55 14.45 14.42
N THR A 225 9.52 14.78 13.58
CA THR A 225 9.30 15.44 12.30
C THR A 225 9.37 14.43 11.17
N ILE A 226 8.32 14.38 10.36
CA ILE A 226 8.19 13.47 9.22
C ILE A 226 8.22 14.31 7.95
N LYS A 227 9.18 14.02 7.07
CA LYS A 227 9.28 14.66 5.76
C LYS A 227 9.01 13.64 4.65
N PRO A 228 7.78 13.54 4.11
CA PRO A 228 7.46 12.55 3.08
C PRO A 228 8.18 12.85 1.76
N LEU A 229 8.51 11.80 1.03
CA LEU A 229 8.98 11.88 -0.37
C LEU A 229 7.82 11.67 -1.34
N ILE A 230 7.97 12.19 -2.55
CA ILE A 230 7.00 11.98 -3.63
C ILE A 230 7.28 10.63 -4.28
N LYS A 231 6.24 9.82 -4.45
CA LYS A 231 6.26 8.55 -5.18
C LYS A 231 5.68 8.76 -6.58
N LYS A 232 6.43 8.38 -7.60
CA LYS A 232 6.01 8.52 -9.00
C LYS A 232 6.35 7.29 -9.81
N GLU A 233 5.42 6.92 -10.67
CA GLU A 233 5.65 5.90 -11.69
C GLU A 233 6.16 6.56 -12.97
N ILE A 234 7.30 6.08 -13.48
CA ILE A 234 7.95 6.58 -14.68
C ILE A 234 7.90 5.51 -15.77
N PRO A 235 7.37 5.84 -16.97
CA PRO A 235 7.37 4.91 -18.09
C PRO A 235 8.77 4.71 -18.68
N ILE A 236 8.98 3.52 -19.22
CA ILE A 236 10.17 3.14 -19.99
C ILE A 236 9.81 3.16 -21.47
N LYS A 237 10.66 3.80 -22.27
CA LYS A 237 10.50 3.90 -23.72
C LYS A 237 11.74 3.33 -24.41
N ILE A 238 11.51 2.43 -25.35
CA ILE A 238 12.59 1.90 -26.21
C ILE A 238 12.82 2.91 -27.34
N VAL A 239 14.07 3.34 -27.51
CA VAL A 239 14.51 4.21 -28.60
C VAL A 239 15.53 3.46 -29.43
N THR A 240 15.26 3.28 -30.72
CA THR A 240 16.19 2.63 -31.64
C THR A 240 17.12 3.65 -32.29
N GLU A 241 18.41 3.34 -32.33
CA GLU A 241 19.44 4.17 -32.96
C GLU A 241 20.02 3.45 -34.18
N GLY A 242 20.30 4.20 -35.25
CA GLY A 242 20.81 3.63 -36.51
C GLY A 242 19.72 3.07 -37.44
N LYS A 243 20.15 2.29 -38.43
CA LYS A 243 19.26 1.67 -39.42
C LYS A 243 19.47 0.14 -39.47
N PRO A 244 18.39 -0.67 -39.50
CA PRO A 244 18.52 -2.10 -39.75
C PRO A 244 19.31 -2.39 -41.02
N ARG A 245 19.79 -3.64 -41.15
CA ARG A 245 20.42 -4.12 -42.38
C ARG A 245 19.53 -3.82 -43.59
N LYS A 246 20.17 -3.60 -44.75
CA LYS A 246 19.46 -3.43 -46.03
C LYS A 246 18.42 -4.54 -46.20
N GLU A 247 17.19 -4.14 -46.59
CA GLU A 247 16.01 -5.03 -46.73
C GLU A 247 15.46 -5.58 -45.41
N TYR A 248 15.79 -5.02 -44.26
CA TYR A 248 15.14 -5.35 -42.99
C TYR A 248 14.47 -4.12 -42.39
N SER A 249 13.43 -4.35 -41.58
CA SER A 249 12.77 -3.35 -40.74
C SER A 249 12.54 -3.93 -39.35
N VAL A 250 12.45 -3.05 -38.35
CA VAL A 250 11.96 -3.43 -37.02
C VAL A 250 10.51 -3.88 -37.17
N ASN A 251 10.20 -5.06 -36.66
CA ASN A 251 8.85 -5.63 -36.63
C ASN A 251 8.18 -5.41 -35.27
N ASN A 252 8.93 -5.66 -34.18
CA ASN A 252 8.43 -5.46 -32.83
C ASN A 252 9.58 -5.10 -31.88
N SER A 253 9.26 -4.36 -30.83
CA SER A 253 10.15 -4.04 -29.72
C SER A 253 9.38 -4.24 -28.41
N LYS A 254 9.85 -5.14 -27.56
CA LYS A 254 9.25 -5.46 -26.27
C LYS A 254 10.24 -5.23 -25.13
N CYS A 255 9.71 -4.88 -23.98
CA CYS A 255 10.44 -4.85 -22.71
C CYS A 255 9.72 -5.75 -21.71
N ASN A 256 10.44 -6.42 -20.80
CA ASN A 256 9.83 -7.12 -19.66
C ASN A 256 9.09 -6.16 -18.71
N ILE A 257 9.58 -4.92 -18.60
CA ILE A 257 9.02 -3.88 -17.74
C ILE A 257 8.74 -2.60 -18.52
N ASN A 258 7.56 -2.04 -18.30
CA ASN A 258 7.10 -0.84 -19.01
C ASN A 258 7.18 0.43 -18.16
N SER A 259 7.39 0.29 -16.85
CA SER A 259 7.50 1.40 -15.92
C SER A 259 8.28 0.98 -14.67
N ILE A 260 8.76 1.98 -13.93
CA ILE A 260 9.34 1.81 -12.61
C ILE A 260 8.74 2.81 -11.63
N ILE A 261 8.85 2.50 -10.35
CA ILE A 261 8.45 3.38 -9.27
C ILE A 261 9.70 3.98 -8.65
N ILE A 262 9.72 5.32 -8.62
CA ILE A 262 10.77 6.11 -7.99
C ILE A 262 10.21 6.93 -6.83
N VAL A 263 11.06 7.26 -5.88
CA VAL A 263 10.75 8.15 -4.75
C VAL A 263 11.86 9.17 -4.55
N GLY A 264 11.50 10.40 -4.21
CA GLY A 264 12.45 11.48 -3.96
C GLY A 264 11.76 12.80 -3.65
N ASP A 265 12.55 13.86 -3.46
CA ASP A 265 11.99 15.20 -3.34
C ASP A 265 11.24 15.59 -4.62
N LYS A 266 10.25 16.47 -4.48
CA LYS A 266 9.35 16.88 -5.57
C LYS A 266 10.11 17.32 -6.83
N GLU A 267 11.10 18.19 -6.67
CA GLU A 267 11.91 18.70 -7.79
C GLU A 267 12.67 17.58 -8.51
N SER A 268 13.28 16.67 -7.75
CA SER A 268 14.04 15.53 -8.24
C SER A 268 13.16 14.59 -9.06
N VAL A 269 11.97 14.28 -8.55
CA VAL A 269 11.00 13.35 -9.16
C VAL A 269 10.29 13.98 -10.37
N ASP A 270 9.99 15.28 -10.34
CA ASP A 270 9.35 15.99 -11.44
C ASP A 270 10.27 16.16 -12.65
N SER A 271 11.59 16.24 -12.43
CA SER A 271 12.59 16.31 -13.50
C SER A 271 12.60 15.04 -14.38
N MET A 272 12.31 13.88 -13.80
CA MET A 272 12.27 12.61 -14.53
C MET A 272 10.86 12.32 -15.06
N LYS A 273 10.75 12.23 -16.39
CA LYS A 273 9.47 12.00 -17.09
C LYS A 273 9.38 10.64 -17.76
N VAL A 274 10.48 10.17 -18.35
CA VAL A 274 10.55 8.92 -19.10
C VAL A 274 11.99 8.41 -19.05
N ILE A 275 12.17 7.09 -19.00
CA ILE A 275 13.48 6.46 -19.18
C ILE A 275 13.58 5.96 -20.61
N GLU A 276 14.55 6.50 -21.36
CA GLU A 276 14.80 6.11 -22.75
C GLU A 276 15.91 5.06 -22.83
N LEU A 277 15.54 3.83 -23.18
CA LEU A 277 16.48 2.73 -23.40
C LEU A 277 16.90 2.70 -24.86
N LYS A 278 18.15 3.13 -25.09
CA LYS A 278 18.73 3.27 -26.43
C LYS A 278 19.34 1.95 -26.91
N VAL A 279 18.82 1.45 -28.02
CA VAL A 279 19.27 0.20 -28.66
C VAL A 279 19.76 0.50 -30.07
N ASP A 280 21.06 0.29 -30.30
CA ASP A 280 21.65 0.37 -31.63
C ASP A 280 21.23 -0.85 -32.47
N ILE A 281 20.59 -0.57 -33.61
CA ILE A 281 20.08 -1.56 -34.56
C ILE A 281 20.86 -1.54 -35.89
N THR A 282 22.01 -0.87 -35.94
CA THR A 282 22.83 -0.72 -37.15
C THR A 282 23.23 -2.09 -37.74
N ASP A 283 22.88 -2.30 -39.00
CA ASP A 283 23.13 -3.53 -39.79
C ASP A 283 22.62 -4.84 -39.14
N LYS A 284 21.66 -4.75 -38.21
CA LYS A 284 21.03 -5.92 -37.58
C LYS A 284 19.91 -6.50 -38.46
N LYS A 285 19.78 -7.83 -38.43
CA LYS A 285 18.76 -8.63 -39.16
C LYS A 285 18.16 -9.80 -38.37
N LYS A 286 18.73 -10.14 -37.23
CA LYS A 286 18.26 -11.21 -36.34
C LYS A 286 17.75 -10.57 -35.05
N ALA A 287 16.86 -11.27 -34.35
CA ALA A 287 16.37 -10.85 -33.05
C ALA A 287 17.54 -10.45 -32.13
N LEU A 288 17.39 -9.31 -31.47
CA LEU A 288 18.36 -8.75 -30.55
C LEU A 288 17.74 -8.74 -29.16
N LYS A 289 18.50 -9.21 -28.17
CA LYS A 289 18.17 -9.11 -26.76
C LYS A 289 19.26 -8.29 -26.07
N LYS A 290 18.87 -7.24 -25.36
CA LYS A 290 19.80 -6.37 -24.62
C LYS A 290 19.23 -6.08 -23.24
N GLU A 291 20.09 -6.25 -22.24
CA GLU A 291 19.78 -5.93 -20.85
C GLU A 291 20.30 -4.52 -20.51
N PHE A 292 19.51 -3.79 -19.73
CA PHE A 292 19.80 -2.46 -19.23
C PHE A 292 19.64 -2.45 -17.71
N ASP A 293 20.64 -1.97 -17.02
CA ASP A 293 20.57 -1.67 -15.60
C ASP A 293 19.90 -0.30 -15.43
N LEU A 294 18.68 -0.30 -14.88
CA LEU A 294 17.89 0.92 -14.76
C LEU A 294 18.44 1.86 -13.69
N SER A 295 19.26 1.37 -12.75
CA SER A 295 19.86 2.23 -11.71
C SER A 295 20.75 3.32 -12.30
N GLN A 296 21.36 3.07 -13.47
CA GLN A 296 22.19 4.03 -14.20
C GLN A 296 21.40 5.19 -14.82
N TYR A 297 20.08 5.04 -14.92
CA TYR A 297 19.17 6.06 -15.44
C TYR A 297 18.50 6.87 -14.33
N ILE A 298 18.78 6.55 -13.06
CA ILE A 298 18.20 7.23 -11.89
C ILE A 298 19.23 8.21 -11.33
N SER A 299 18.79 9.46 -11.14
CA SER A 299 19.59 10.49 -10.46
C SER A 299 19.87 10.10 -9.00
N SER A 300 21.05 10.47 -8.47
CA SER A 300 21.49 10.09 -7.11
C SER A 300 20.60 10.60 -5.96
N ASN A 301 19.77 11.59 -6.22
CA ASN A 301 18.79 12.19 -5.31
C ASN A 301 17.40 11.51 -5.39
N VAL A 302 17.30 10.39 -6.10
CA VAL A 302 16.07 9.62 -6.28
C VAL A 302 16.36 8.15 -5.97
N ILE A 303 15.41 7.48 -5.31
CA ILE A 303 15.50 6.08 -4.94
C ILE A 303 14.52 5.30 -5.80
N MET A 304 14.97 4.21 -6.42
CA MET A 304 14.09 3.25 -7.10
C MET A 304 13.55 2.25 -6.08
N ILE A 305 12.22 2.07 -6.04
CA ILE A 305 11.55 1.12 -5.14
C ILE A 305 10.83 -0.02 -5.90
N SER A 306 11.10 -0.16 -7.19
CA SER A 306 10.63 -1.28 -8.02
C SER A 306 11.24 -2.61 -7.59
N LYS A 307 10.50 -3.71 -7.80
CA LYS A 307 11.01 -5.08 -7.60
C LYS A 307 12.07 -5.46 -8.63
N GLU A 308 11.90 -5.03 -9.87
CA GLU A 308 12.83 -5.28 -10.97
C GLU A 308 13.70 -4.05 -11.22
N THR A 309 15.02 -4.26 -11.22
CA THR A 309 16.02 -3.21 -11.48
C THR A 309 16.58 -3.28 -12.89
N ASN A 310 16.39 -4.40 -13.59
CA ASN A 310 16.93 -4.62 -14.93
C ASN A 310 15.80 -4.70 -15.96
N ALA A 311 15.96 -3.95 -17.06
CA ALA A 311 15.10 -4.00 -18.22
C ALA A 311 15.74 -4.85 -19.33
N ILE A 312 15.02 -5.84 -19.80
CA ILE A 312 15.38 -6.72 -20.90
C ILE A 312 14.56 -6.29 -22.12
N VAL A 313 15.25 -5.70 -23.09
CA VAL A 313 14.67 -5.25 -24.35
C VAL A 313 14.92 -6.29 -25.44
N GLU A 314 13.85 -6.71 -26.10
CA GLU A 314 13.87 -7.65 -27.22
C GLU A 314 13.35 -6.94 -28.48
N ILE A 315 14.16 -6.93 -29.55
CA ILE A 315 13.82 -6.30 -30.83
C ILE A 315 13.90 -7.35 -31.94
N ASP A 316 12.78 -7.50 -32.65
CA ASP A 316 12.65 -8.40 -33.79
C ASP A 316 12.73 -7.65 -35.10
N PHE A 317 13.35 -8.28 -36.08
CA PHE A 317 13.49 -7.77 -37.44
C PHE A 317 12.78 -8.68 -38.41
N LYS A 318 12.10 -8.09 -39.40
CA LYS A 318 11.55 -8.82 -40.54
C LYS A 318 12.14 -8.31 -41.84
N LYS A 319 12.21 -9.21 -42.82
CA LYS A 319 12.65 -8.88 -44.17
C LYS A 319 11.57 -8.07 -44.87
N MET A 320 11.99 -7.00 -45.52
CA MET A 320 11.21 -6.20 -46.45
C MET A 320 11.43 -6.78 -47.84
N ILE A 321 10.35 -7.20 -48.49
CA ILE A 321 10.41 -7.66 -49.88
C ILE A 321 10.10 -6.51 -50.82
N LYS A 322 10.51 -6.68 -52.07
CA LYS A 322 10.09 -5.85 -53.18
C LYS A 322 9.21 -6.67 -54.10
N ARG A 323 8.12 -6.09 -54.59
CA ARG A 323 7.27 -6.70 -55.60
C ARG A 323 6.99 -5.69 -56.69
N GLU A 324 7.04 -6.15 -57.92
CA GLU A 324 6.57 -5.38 -59.07
C GLU A 324 5.16 -5.82 -59.40
N ILE A 325 4.28 -4.84 -59.57
CA ILE A 325 2.90 -5.06 -59.96
C ILE A 325 2.68 -4.34 -61.28
N SER A 326 2.18 -5.10 -62.25
CA SER A 326 1.80 -4.59 -63.56
C SER A 326 0.29 -4.42 -63.62
N PHE A 327 -0.15 -3.33 -64.23
CA PHE A 327 -1.56 -2.99 -64.37
C PHE A 327 -1.76 -2.19 -65.66
N LYS A 328 -2.99 -2.19 -66.18
CA LYS A 328 -3.32 -1.47 -67.41
C LYS A 328 -3.59 0.00 -67.10
N ALA A 329 -3.37 0.87 -68.09
CA ALA A 329 -3.73 2.27 -67.98
C ALA A 329 -5.23 2.48 -67.71
N ASN A 330 -6.08 1.55 -68.18
CA ASN A 330 -7.52 1.55 -67.91
C ASN A 330 -7.89 1.30 -66.44
N ASP A 331 -6.97 0.75 -65.62
CA ASP A 331 -7.21 0.51 -64.19
C ASP A 331 -7.00 1.80 -63.36
N ILE A 332 -6.54 2.90 -63.98
CA ILE A 332 -6.26 4.18 -63.32
C ILE A 332 -7.51 5.05 -63.26
N GLU A 333 -7.83 5.56 -62.07
CA GLU A 333 -8.84 6.58 -61.89
C GLU A 333 -8.32 7.97 -62.28
N PHE A 334 -8.98 8.65 -63.21
CA PHE A 334 -8.64 10.04 -63.57
C PHE A 334 -9.51 11.03 -62.81
N ARG A 335 -8.88 11.90 -62.03
CA ARG A 335 -9.57 12.86 -61.15
C ARG A 335 -9.39 14.29 -61.64
N ASN A 336 -10.37 15.14 -61.32
CA ASN A 336 -10.35 16.58 -61.59
C ASN A 336 -10.16 16.98 -63.07
N ILE A 337 -10.73 16.20 -64.00
CA ILE A 337 -10.78 16.58 -65.43
C ILE A 337 -11.64 17.85 -65.57
N LYS A 338 -11.12 18.86 -66.27
CA LYS A 338 -11.85 20.10 -66.53
C LYS A 338 -13.01 19.86 -67.51
N THR A 339 -14.18 20.43 -67.23
CA THR A 339 -15.35 20.35 -68.13
C THR A 339 -15.01 20.87 -69.53
N GLY A 340 -15.37 20.10 -70.57
CA GLY A 340 -15.06 20.40 -71.96
C GLY A 340 -13.68 19.93 -72.46
N PHE A 341 -12.98 19.12 -71.67
CA PHE A 341 -11.72 18.49 -72.07
C PHE A 341 -11.85 16.97 -72.07
N LEU A 342 -11.16 16.31 -73.00
CA LEU A 342 -11.01 14.86 -73.07
C LEU A 342 -9.55 14.47 -72.82
N ASN A 343 -9.34 13.37 -72.11
CA ASN A 343 -8.03 12.76 -71.91
C ASN A 343 -7.89 11.55 -72.84
N LYS A 344 -7.00 11.64 -73.84
CA LYS A 344 -6.61 10.50 -74.66
C LYS A 344 -5.34 9.85 -74.10
N PHE A 345 -5.38 8.53 -73.98
CA PHE A 345 -4.26 7.72 -73.54
C PHE A 345 -4.38 6.33 -74.17
N ASP A 346 -3.27 5.61 -74.24
CA ASP A 346 -3.26 4.21 -74.65
C ASP A 346 -3.80 3.34 -73.50
N SER A 347 -5.04 2.87 -73.64
CA SER A 347 -5.76 2.10 -72.61
C SER A 347 -5.15 0.73 -72.35
N ASP A 348 -4.50 0.14 -73.35
CA ASP A 348 -3.85 -1.18 -73.26
C ASP A 348 -2.40 -1.09 -72.79
N ARG A 349 -1.88 0.13 -72.59
CA ARG A 349 -0.53 0.35 -72.06
C ARG A 349 -0.39 -0.28 -70.68
N ILE A 350 0.54 -1.23 -70.59
CA ILE A 350 0.92 -1.85 -69.32
C ILE A 350 1.90 -0.93 -68.58
N LEU A 351 1.55 -0.58 -67.36
CA LEU A 351 2.36 0.19 -66.43
C LEU A 351 2.88 -0.73 -65.34
N THR A 352 4.02 -0.39 -64.73
CA THR A 352 4.61 -1.19 -63.66
C THR A 352 5.05 -0.29 -62.52
N VAL A 353 4.68 -0.67 -61.30
CA VAL A 353 5.09 -0.03 -60.05
C VAL A 353 5.90 -1.01 -59.21
N GLN A 354 6.96 -0.53 -58.54
CA GLN A 354 7.72 -1.34 -57.58
C GLN A 354 7.38 -0.90 -56.16
N LEU A 355 6.87 -1.83 -55.37
CA LEU A 355 6.48 -1.64 -53.98
C LEU A 355 7.49 -2.30 -53.05
N LYS A 356 7.70 -1.72 -51.87
CA LYS A 356 8.56 -2.26 -50.81
C LYS A 356 7.86 -2.19 -49.46
N GLY A 357 7.91 -3.28 -48.70
CA GLY A 357 7.06 -3.49 -47.52
C GLY A 357 7.37 -4.84 -46.87
N LEU A 358 6.77 -5.11 -45.72
CA LEU A 358 6.84 -6.43 -45.11
C LEU A 358 6.13 -7.46 -45.99
N GLU A 359 6.65 -8.68 -46.02
CA GLU A 359 6.12 -9.78 -46.85
C GLU A 359 4.60 -9.96 -46.71
N GLN A 360 4.11 -10.03 -45.46
CA GLN A 360 2.68 -10.14 -45.15
C GLN A 360 1.78 -9.04 -45.74
N TYR A 361 2.33 -7.88 -46.13
CA TYR A 361 1.57 -6.77 -46.73
C TYR A 361 1.75 -6.65 -48.24
N ILE A 362 2.78 -7.29 -48.81
CA ILE A 362 3.11 -7.15 -50.24
C ILE A 362 2.84 -8.42 -51.02
N GLU A 363 2.92 -9.58 -50.40
CA GLU A 363 2.80 -10.88 -51.09
C GLU A 363 1.46 -11.01 -51.81
N ASN A 364 0.37 -10.52 -51.21
CA ASN A 364 -0.99 -10.66 -51.74
C ASN A 364 -1.64 -9.34 -52.19
N ILE A 365 -0.93 -8.21 -52.14
CA ILE A 365 -1.53 -6.92 -52.53
C ILE A 365 -1.91 -6.90 -54.01
N SER A 366 -3.10 -6.40 -54.32
CA SER A 366 -3.60 -6.25 -55.69
C SER A 366 -3.60 -4.79 -56.14
N ILE A 367 -3.73 -4.54 -57.46
CA ILE A 367 -3.82 -3.17 -57.97
C ILE A 367 -5.13 -2.49 -57.55
N GLU A 368 -6.23 -3.24 -57.48
CA GLU A 368 -7.55 -2.76 -57.07
C GLU A 368 -7.51 -2.21 -55.64
N GLU A 369 -6.77 -2.86 -54.74
CA GLU A 369 -6.58 -2.42 -53.36
C GLU A 369 -5.76 -1.12 -53.27
N LEU A 370 -4.78 -0.94 -54.16
CA LEU A 370 -3.92 0.24 -54.20
C LEU A 370 -4.62 1.48 -54.74
N LYS A 371 -5.71 1.30 -55.51
CA LYS A 371 -6.51 2.36 -56.15
C LYS A 371 -5.63 3.39 -56.86
N PRO A 372 -5.01 3.02 -57.99
CA PRO A 372 -4.17 3.94 -58.73
C PRO A 372 -5.00 5.10 -59.28
N TYR A 373 -4.51 6.32 -59.14
CA TYR A 373 -5.17 7.51 -59.66
C TYR A 373 -4.17 8.52 -60.23
N ILE A 374 -4.66 9.36 -61.14
CA ILE A 374 -3.96 10.54 -61.64
C ILE A 374 -4.84 11.75 -61.41
N ASP A 375 -4.27 12.76 -60.75
CA ASP A 375 -4.91 14.06 -60.59
C ASP A 375 -4.56 14.96 -61.78
N LEU A 376 -5.57 15.34 -62.57
CA LEU A 376 -5.45 16.16 -63.78
C LEU A 376 -5.76 17.65 -63.52
N LYS A 377 -5.82 18.06 -62.24
CA LYS A 377 -6.09 19.44 -61.86
C LYS A 377 -5.16 20.43 -62.56
N SER A 378 -5.76 21.46 -63.17
CA SER A 378 -5.08 22.60 -63.79
C SER A 378 -4.19 22.28 -65.01
N LEU A 379 -4.37 21.12 -65.65
CA LEU A 379 -3.68 20.81 -66.90
C LEU A 379 -4.24 21.62 -68.08
N LYS A 380 -3.35 21.99 -69.00
CA LYS A 380 -3.66 22.64 -70.29
C LYS A 380 -3.68 21.61 -71.41
N THR A 381 -4.14 22.01 -72.59
CA THR A 381 -4.10 21.13 -73.77
C THR A 381 -2.68 20.68 -74.12
N GLY A 382 -2.58 19.50 -74.71
CA GLY A 382 -1.33 18.87 -75.15
C GLY A 382 -0.91 17.66 -74.32
N LYS A 383 0.26 17.12 -74.65
CA LYS A 383 0.80 15.89 -74.07
C LYS A 383 1.48 16.14 -72.73
N HIS A 384 1.07 15.40 -71.70
CA HIS A 384 1.63 15.44 -70.35
C HIS A 384 2.06 14.05 -69.90
N LYS A 385 3.20 13.98 -69.22
CA LYS A 385 3.66 12.74 -68.56
C LYS A 385 3.32 12.82 -67.07
N MET A 386 2.30 12.08 -66.67
CA MET A 386 1.74 12.13 -65.32
C MET A 386 2.24 10.96 -64.48
N LYS A 387 2.57 11.24 -63.21
CA LYS A 387 2.90 10.22 -62.22
C LYS A 387 1.61 9.58 -61.70
N VAL A 388 1.57 8.24 -61.67
CA VAL A 388 0.47 7.50 -61.03
C VAL A 388 0.64 7.57 -59.51
N MET A 389 -0.43 7.98 -58.82
CA MET A 389 -0.54 8.05 -57.36
C MET A 389 -1.39 6.87 -56.85
N PHE A 390 -1.28 6.53 -55.58
CA PHE A 390 -1.99 5.39 -54.98
C PHE A 390 -2.57 5.83 -53.63
N GLU A 391 -3.84 5.53 -53.38
CA GLU A 391 -4.51 5.95 -52.14
C GLU A 391 -4.09 5.11 -50.94
N ASN A 392 -4.00 3.79 -51.11
CA ASN A 392 -3.91 2.86 -49.98
C ASN A 392 -2.48 2.29 -49.83
N THR A 393 -1.55 3.16 -49.43
CA THR A 393 -0.13 2.80 -49.26
C THR A 393 0.28 2.61 -47.79
N ASN A 394 -0.69 2.41 -46.90
CA ASN A 394 -0.42 2.21 -45.47
C ASN A 394 0.50 0.99 -45.28
N ASN A 395 1.66 1.20 -44.64
CA ASN A 395 2.72 0.19 -44.42
C ASN A 395 3.54 -0.22 -45.67
N ILE A 396 3.40 0.48 -46.80
CA ILE A 396 4.09 0.17 -48.06
C ILE A 396 4.76 1.43 -48.62
N THR A 397 5.94 1.26 -49.20
CA THR A 397 6.69 2.34 -49.83
C THR A 397 6.82 2.09 -51.33
N VAL A 398 6.39 3.05 -52.16
CA VAL A 398 6.63 3.03 -53.61
C VAL A 398 8.10 3.35 -53.88
N THR A 399 8.83 2.40 -54.45
CA THR A 399 10.27 2.54 -54.75
C THR A 399 10.56 2.83 -56.22
N LYS A 400 9.64 2.51 -57.12
CA LYS A 400 9.67 2.90 -58.54
C LYS A 400 8.26 3.31 -58.96
N ASN A 401 8.12 4.56 -59.40
CA ASN A 401 6.82 5.11 -59.80
C ASN A 401 6.44 4.67 -61.23
N ALA A 402 5.15 4.48 -61.47
CA ALA A 402 4.58 4.38 -62.81
C ALA A 402 4.27 5.77 -63.37
N TYR A 403 4.41 5.93 -64.68
CA TYR A 403 4.10 7.17 -65.40
C TYR A 403 3.26 6.86 -66.63
N LEU A 404 2.21 7.64 -66.85
CA LEU A 404 1.34 7.55 -68.03
C LEU A 404 1.45 8.85 -68.84
N GLU A 405 1.54 8.72 -70.16
CA GLU A 405 1.43 9.84 -71.08
C GLU A 405 -0.03 10.04 -71.46
N ILE A 406 -0.52 11.26 -71.30
CA ILE A 406 -1.92 11.64 -71.50
C ILE A 406 -1.92 12.87 -72.40
N ASP A 407 -2.74 12.85 -73.46
CA ASP A 407 -3.01 14.01 -74.30
C ASP A 407 -4.34 14.64 -73.88
N ILE A 408 -4.31 15.92 -73.51
CA ILE A 408 -5.49 16.66 -73.12
C ILE A 408 -5.98 17.47 -74.33
N GLU A 409 -7.16 17.13 -74.84
CA GLU A 409 -7.77 17.78 -75.99
C GLU A 409 -9.02 18.57 -75.58
N ASP A 410 -9.31 19.64 -76.31
CA ASP A 410 -10.57 20.38 -76.17
C ASP A 410 -11.67 19.62 -76.92
N SER A 411 -12.77 19.31 -76.23
CA SER A 411 -13.86 18.50 -76.80
C SER A 411 -14.55 19.16 -78.00
N LYS A 412 -14.32 20.47 -78.23
CA LYS A 412 -14.91 21.21 -79.36
C LYS A 412 -14.08 21.16 -80.66
N LYS A 413 -12.90 20.53 -80.66
CA LYS A 413 -12.02 20.43 -81.84
C LYS A 413 -12.07 19.08 -82.58
N VAL A 414 -12.89 18.14 -82.13
CA VAL A 414 -12.93 16.76 -82.66
C VAL A 414 -13.93 16.60 -83.83
N GLU A 415 -14.72 17.63 -84.16
CA GLU A 415 -15.84 17.55 -85.12
C GLU A 415 -15.56 18.17 -86.51
N GLU A 416 -14.29 18.40 -86.87
CA GLU A 416 -13.93 18.90 -88.22
C GLU A 416 -12.93 17.96 -88.93
N GLU A 417 -13.43 16.84 -89.45
CA GLU A 417 -12.91 16.27 -90.71
C GLU A 417 -14.10 16.14 -91.70
N PRO A 418 -13.96 16.59 -92.96
CA PRO A 418 -15.10 16.72 -93.86
C PRO A 418 -15.47 15.38 -94.51
N THR A 419 -16.74 14.99 -94.37
CA THR A 419 -17.40 13.97 -95.20
C THR A 419 -17.53 14.46 -96.64
N VAL A 420 -16.99 13.68 -97.59
CA VAL A 420 -17.27 13.79 -99.04
C VAL A 420 -18.59 13.05 -99.34
N PRO A 421 -19.53 13.62 -100.12
CA PRO A 421 -20.84 12.98 -100.36
C PRO A 421 -20.89 12.06 -101.58
N GLU A 422 -21.57 10.93 -101.35
CA GLU A 422 -22.60 10.26 -102.18
C GLU A 422 -22.21 9.59 -103.51
N GLN A 423 -22.52 8.29 -103.65
CA GLN A 423 -23.41 7.76 -104.71
C GLN A 423 -24.05 6.42 -104.30
N ILE A 424 -25.34 6.31 -104.64
CA ILE A 424 -26.27 5.20 -104.46
C ILE A 424 -26.11 4.21 -105.61
N GLU A 425 -26.10 2.90 -105.34
CA GLU A 425 -26.70 1.94 -106.26
C GLU A 425 -27.25 0.71 -105.53
N SER A 426 -28.53 0.48 -105.76
CA SER A 426 -29.36 -0.64 -105.31
C SER A 426 -29.09 -1.90 -106.12
N THR A 427 -29.04 -3.09 -105.48
CA THR A 427 -29.80 -4.24 -106.00
C THR A 427 -30.00 -5.36 -104.97
N GLU A 428 -31.21 -5.88 -105.06
CA GLU A 428 -31.89 -6.99 -104.42
C GLU A 428 -31.24 -8.36 -104.69
N ILE A 429 -31.61 -9.36 -103.86
CA ILE A 429 -31.82 -10.81 -104.15
C ILE A 429 -31.27 -11.70 -102.99
N GLU A 430 -32.20 -12.19 -102.16
CA GLU A 430 -32.16 -13.47 -101.42
C GLU A 430 -32.27 -14.66 -102.42
N PRO A 431 -32.17 -15.95 -102.04
CA PRO A 431 -31.77 -16.58 -100.78
C PRO A 431 -30.80 -17.77 -101.04
N THR A 432 -30.47 -18.59 -100.04
CA THR A 432 -30.68 -20.06 -100.08
C THR A 432 -30.22 -20.70 -98.77
N ALA A 433 -31.13 -21.51 -98.26
CA ALA A 433 -31.06 -22.37 -97.09
C ALA A 433 -29.88 -23.37 -97.11
N THR A 434 -29.57 -23.99 -95.97
CA THR A 434 -30.18 -25.27 -95.53
C THR A 434 -29.32 -25.93 -94.45
N ALA A 435 -30.00 -26.45 -93.41
CA ALA A 435 -29.69 -27.68 -92.67
C ALA A 435 -28.39 -27.75 -91.82
N THR A 436 -28.30 -28.45 -90.69
CA THR A 436 -29.19 -29.28 -89.85
C THR A 436 -28.29 -29.79 -88.69
N SER A 437 -28.94 -30.29 -87.63
CA SER A 437 -28.46 -31.21 -86.58
C SER A 437 -27.65 -30.65 -85.39
N LEU A 438 -28.41 -30.29 -84.35
CA LEU A 438 -28.35 -30.91 -83.00
C LEU A 438 -28.25 -32.45 -83.08
N PRO A 439 -27.64 -33.17 -82.10
CA PRO A 439 -28.31 -33.27 -80.79
C PRO A 439 -27.43 -33.40 -79.53
N GLU A 440 -28.17 -33.34 -78.41
CA GLU A 440 -28.01 -34.02 -77.10
C GLU A 440 -26.84 -33.58 -76.21
N GLU A 441 -27.13 -32.88 -75.11
CA GLU A 441 -27.55 -33.45 -73.81
C GLU A 441 -26.51 -34.42 -73.23
N GLU A 442 -25.74 -33.95 -72.25
CA GLU A 442 -25.67 -34.69 -70.99
C GLU A 442 -25.44 -33.75 -69.81
N ASN A 443 -26.03 -34.16 -68.71
CA ASN A 443 -26.40 -33.42 -67.52
C ASN A 443 -25.42 -33.79 -66.38
N ILE A 444 -25.64 -33.18 -65.21
CA ILE A 444 -25.27 -33.65 -63.86
C ILE A 444 -24.00 -33.05 -63.23
N GLU A 445 -24.28 -32.12 -62.30
CA GLU A 445 -23.80 -32.03 -60.92
C GLU A 445 -22.50 -32.74 -60.52
N GLN A 446 -21.54 -31.94 -60.02
CA GLN A 446 -21.16 -31.94 -58.59
C GLN A 446 -20.45 -30.64 -58.21
#